data_AF-A0AAU7DUT9-F1
#
_entry.id   AF-A0AAU7DUT9-F1
#
_cell.length_a   1.000
_cell.length_b   1.000
_cell.length_c   1.000
_cell.angle_alpha   90.00
_cell.angle_beta   90.00
_cell.angle_gamma   90.00
#
_symmetry.space_group_name_H-M   'P 1'
#
loop_
_entity.id
_entity.type
_entity.pdbx_description
1 polymer ?
#
loop_
_entity_poly.entity_id
_entity_poly.type
_entity_poly.pdbx_seq_one_letter_code
_entity_poly.pdbx_strand_id
1 'polypeptide(L)'
;MKSQEFIIRQTTEEDWQRVRDLRLEMIRDTPIAFGETHEHALTLTEAEWRERGARARSPQLTLEVHEDNLRAQRYYELRGYARTGNTSAYELNLSKTLIEMTKLL
;
A
#
# COMPACT_ATOMS: atom_id res chain seq x y z
N MET A 1 -3.03 -30.48 -23.09
CA MET A 1 -3.01 -29.14 -22.45
C MET A 1 -1.63 -28.55 -22.73
N LYS A 2 -1.51 -27.49 -23.54
CA LYS A 2 -0.20 -26.85 -23.75
C LYS A 2 0.18 -26.13 -22.46
N SER A 3 1.33 -26.44 -21.88
CA SER A 3 1.89 -25.67 -20.79
C SER A 3 2.21 -24.27 -21.33
N GLN A 4 1.47 -23.26 -20.88
CA GLN A 4 1.88 -21.88 -21.12
C GLN A 4 3.10 -21.61 -20.24
N GLU A 5 4.12 -21.02 -20.85
CA GLU A 5 5.28 -20.53 -20.13
C GLU A 5 4.89 -19.22 -19.44
N PHE A 6 4.99 -19.18 -18.10
CA PHE A 6 4.70 -17.99 -17.31
C PHE A 6 6.00 -17.37 -16.82
N ILE A 7 6.10 -16.04 -16.94
CA ILE A 7 7.22 -15.26 -16.40
C ILE A 7 6.74 -14.53 -15.15
N ILE A 8 7.42 -14.76 -14.04
CA ILE A 8 7.20 -14.03 -12.78
C ILE A 8 8.32 -13.00 -12.63
N ARG A 9 7.96 -11.73 -12.47
CA ARG A 9 8.88 -10.62 -12.22
C ARG A 9 8.25 -9.61 -11.26
N GLN A 10 9.08 -8.76 -10.64
CA GLN A 10 8.59 -7.61 -9.87
C GLN A 10 7.85 -6.62 -10.78
N THR A 11 6.82 -5.96 -10.23
CA THR A 11 6.09 -4.89 -10.92
C THR A 11 6.95 -3.64 -11.07
N THR A 12 6.68 -2.87 -12.11
CA THR A 12 7.29 -1.57 -12.40
C THR A 12 6.24 -0.47 -12.38
N GLU A 13 6.66 0.79 -12.41
CA GLU A 13 5.76 1.90 -12.69
C GLU A 13 5.01 1.74 -14.01
N GLU A 14 5.59 1.08 -15.02
CA GLU A 14 4.93 0.84 -16.30
C GLU A 14 3.82 -0.22 -16.23
N ASP A 15 3.76 -1.01 -15.16
CA ASP A 15 2.67 -1.96 -14.92
C ASP A 15 1.44 -1.29 -14.26
N TRP A 16 1.46 0.02 -14.04
CA TRP A 16 0.46 0.74 -13.23
C TRP A 16 -0.99 0.47 -13.64
N GLN A 17 -1.29 0.37 -14.94
CA GLN A 17 -2.65 0.10 -15.42
C GLN A 17 -3.13 -1.27 -14.96
N ARG A 18 -2.30 -2.30 -15.14
CA ARG A 18 -2.62 -3.68 -14.72
C ARG A 18 -2.74 -3.78 -13.21
N VAL A 19 -1.86 -3.10 -12.47
CA VAL A 19 -1.91 -3.03 -11.01
C VAL A 19 -3.19 -2.34 -10.56
N ARG A 20 -3.56 -1.21 -11.19
CA ARG A 20 -4.78 -0.46 -10.91
C ARG A 20 -6.01 -1.31 -11.12
N ASP A 21 -6.16 -1.91 -12.28
CA ASP A 21 -7.38 -2.64 -12.64
C ASP A 21 -7.61 -3.83 -11.70
N LEU A 22 -6.57 -4.64 -11.46
CA LEU A 22 -6.64 -5.75 -10.51
C LEU A 22 -6.92 -5.24 -9.09
N ARG A 23 -6.24 -4.17 -8.65
CA ARG A 23 -6.46 -3.61 -7.30
C ARG A 23 -7.89 -3.10 -7.13
N LEU A 24 -8.47 -2.46 -8.13
CA LEU A 24 -9.85 -1.97 -8.08
C LEU A 24 -10.85 -3.12 -7.96
N GLU A 25 -10.64 -4.23 -8.67
CA GLU A 25 -11.44 -5.45 -8.50
C GLU A 25 -11.34 -5.98 -7.06
N MET A 26 -10.12 -6.09 -6.54
CA MET A 26 -9.90 -6.61 -5.19
C MET A 26 -10.45 -5.67 -4.11
N ILE A 27 -10.33 -4.34 -4.27
CA ILE A 27 -10.90 -3.35 -3.35
C ILE A 27 -12.42 -3.43 -3.37
N ARG A 28 -13.04 -3.60 -4.53
CA ARG A 28 -14.51 -3.73 -4.64
C ARG A 28 -15.01 -4.96 -3.87
N ASP A 29 -14.26 -6.06 -3.91
CA ASP A 29 -14.60 -7.30 -3.22
C ASP A 29 -14.31 -7.22 -1.71
N THR A 30 -13.09 -6.85 -1.33
CA THR A 30 -12.62 -6.85 0.07
C THR A 30 -11.88 -5.53 0.42
N PRO A 31 -12.58 -4.40 0.64
CA PRO A 31 -11.95 -3.10 0.90
C PRO A 31 -11.01 -3.09 2.11
N ILE A 32 -11.39 -3.80 3.18
CA ILE A 32 -10.63 -3.83 4.43
C ILE A 32 -9.24 -4.45 4.30
N ALA A 33 -9.02 -5.34 3.32
CA ALA A 33 -7.71 -5.91 3.04
C ALA A 33 -6.72 -4.88 2.44
N PHE A 34 -7.25 -3.75 1.96
CA PHE A 34 -6.48 -2.70 1.31
C PHE A 34 -6.51 -1.37 2.06
N GLY A 35 -7.36 -1.25 3.08
CA GLY A 35 -7.49 -0.04 3.89
C GLY A 35 -8.06 1.15 3.13
N GLU A 36 -8.79 0.93 2.04
CA GLU A 36 -9.23 1.95 1.09
C GLU A 36 -10.62 1.59 0.54
N THR A 37 -11.46 2.59 0.27
CA THR A 37 -12.75 2.39 -0.41
C THR A 37 -12.58 2.32 -1.93
N HIS A 38 -13.49 1.64 -2.63
CA HIS A 38 -13.48 1.64 -4.10
C HIS A 38 -13.68 3.05 -4.67
N GLU A 39 -14.49 3.88 -4.01
CA GLU A 39 -14.75 5.27 -4.42
C GLU A 39 -13.48 6.13 -4.34
N HIS A 40 -12.72 6.05 -3.25
CA HIS A 40 -11.43 6.73 -3.12
C HIS A 40 -10.40 6.21 -4.10
N ALA A 41 -10.29 4.90 -4.29
CA ALA A 41 -9.33 4.33 -5.22
C ALA A 41 -9.55 4.81 -6.68
N LEU A 42 -10.79 5.16 -7.05
CA LEU A 42 -11.12 5.74 -8.35
C LEU A 42 -10.64 7.19 -8.52
N THR A 43 -10.42 7.95 -7.45
CA THR A 43 -9.96 9.34 -7.51
C THR A 43 -8.44 9.46 -7.62
N LEU A 44 -7.70 8.38 -7.39
CA LEU A 44 -6.25 8.36 -7.49
C LEU A 44 -5.77 8.63 -8.92
N THR A 45 -4.76 9.48 -9.02
CA THR A 45 -4.08 9.90 -10.23
C THR A 45 -3.18 8.80 -10.81
N GLU A 46 -2.80 8.94 -12.08
CA GLU A 46 -1.82 8.05 -12.71
C GLU A 46 -0.50 8.00 -11.93
N ALA A 47 -0.01 9.15 -11.43
CA ALA A 47 1.23 9.22 -10.66
C ALA A 47 1.17 8.33 -9.40
N GLU A 48 0.07 8.39 -8.65
CA GLU A 48 -0.12 7.56 -7.46
C GLU A 48 -0.20 6.06 -7.81
N TRP A 49 -0.82 5.70 -8.94
CA TRP A 49 -0.82 4.31 -9.42
C TRP A 49 0.55 3.83 -9.90
N ARG A 50 1.35 4.71 -10.53
CA ARG A 50 2.74 4.43 -10.92
C ARG A 50 3.62 4.19 -9.71
N GLU A 51 3.51 5.02 -8.68
CA GLU A 51 4.19 4.81 -7.40
C GLU A 51 3.83 3.46 -6.79
N ARG A 52 2.52 3.12 -6.74
CA ARG A 52 2.05 1.80 -6.29
C ARG A 52 2.66 0.64 -7.09
N GLY A 53 2.75 0.78 -8.42
CA GLY A 53 3.38 -0.22 -9.30
C GLY A 53 4.88 -0.39 -9.04
N ALA A 54 5.58 0.69 -8.68
CA ALA A 54 7.01 0.70 -8.40
C ALA A 54 7.39 0.24 -6.98
N ARG A 55 6.44 0.15 -6.04
CA ARG A 55 6.71 -0.16 -4.61
C ARG A 55 7.60 -1.39 -4.40
N ALA A 56 7.45 -2.42 -5.23
CA ALA A 56 8.26 -3.65 -5.13
C ALA A 56 9.78 -3.43 -5.36
N ARG A 57 10.18 -2.30 -5.96
CA ARG A 57 11.58 -1.90 -6.18
C ARG A 57 12.07 -0.78 -5.26
N SER A 58 11.23 -0.31 -4.34
CA SER A 58 11.66 0.68 -3.37
C SER A 58 12.78 0.10 -2.50
N PRO A 59 13.89 0.83 -2.26
CA PRO A 59 14.91 0.43 -1.28
C PRO A 59 14.40 0.59 0.18
N GLN A 60 13.15 1.02 0.36
CA GLN A 60 12.52 1.29 1.63
C GLN A 60 11.16 0.60 1.71
N LEU A 61 10.92 -0.09 2.82
CA LEU A 61 9.60 -0.53 3.23
C LEU A 61 8.86 0.62 3.91
N THR A 62 7.61 0.81 3.53
CA THR A 62 6.70 1.78 4.16
C THR A 62 5.50 1.03 4.70
N LEU A 63 5.07 1.38 5.89
CA LEU A 63 3.84 0.92 6.50
C LEU A 63 3.10 2.09 7.14
N GLU A 64 1.79 1.91 7.27
CA GLU A 64 0.94 2.80 8.05
C GLU A 64 0.40 2.02 9.25
N VAL A 65 0.35 2.65 10.41
CA VAL A 65 -0.18 2.05 11.64
C VAL A 65 -1.08 3.05 12.34
N HIS A 66 -2.19 2.60 12.92
CA HIS A 66 -3.06 3.49 13.68
C HIS A 66 -2.32 4.19 14.82
N GLU A 67 -2.62 5.47 15.00
CA GLU A 67 -2.00 6.33 16.02
C GLU A 67 -2.23 5.83 17.45
N ASP A 68 -3.35 5.15 17.69
CA ASP A 68 -3.74 4.59 18.99
C ASP A 68 -3.12 3.19 19.24
N ASN A 69 -2.55 2.55 18.23
CA ASN A 69 -1.95 1.23 18.34
C ASN A 69 -0.47 1.30 18.78
N LEU A 70 -0.26 1.80 19.99
CA LEU A 70 1.08 1.95 20.59
C LEU A 70 1.86 0.63 20.64
N ARG A 71 1.15 -0.51 20.77
CA ARG A 71 1.77 -1.84 20.77
C ARG A 71 2.40 -2.15 19.42
N ALA A 72 1.69 -1.91 18.32
CA ALA A 72 2.23 -2.13 16.97
C ALA A 72 3.34 -1.13 16.64
N GLN A 73 3.18 0.14 16.99
CA GLN A 73 4.22 1.17 16.80
C GLN A 73 5.54 0.74 17.46
N ARG A 74 5.51 0.36 18.75
CA ARG A 74 6.70 -0.14 19.46
C ARG A 74 7.29 -1.40 18.83
N TYR A 75 6.44 -2.31 18.35
CA TYR A 75 6.88 -3.53 17.67
C TYR A 75 7.67 -3.23 16.38
N TYR A 76 7.24 -2.23 15.61
CA TYR A 76 7.92 -1.79 14.39
C TYR A 76 9.18 -0.98 14.68
N GLU A 77 9.14 -0.07 15.66
CA GLU A 77 10.31 0.68 16.14
C GLU A 77 11.45 -0.27 16.53
N LEU A 78 11.16 -1.33 17.29
CA LEU A 78 12.13 -2.37 17.67
C LEU A 78 12.72 -3.15 16.48
N ARG A 79 12.11 -3.07 15.28
CA ARG A 79 12.58 -3.73 14.05
C ARG A 79 13.29 -2.79 13.08
N GLY A 80 13.56 -1.55 13.52
CA GLY A 80 14.25 -0.53 12.76
C GLY A 80 13.34 0.29 11.85
N TYR A 81 12.02 0.29 12.09
CA TYR A 81 11.15 1.28 11.46
C TYR A 81 11.25 2.60 12.23
N ALA A 82 11.30 3.71 11.51
CA ALA A 82 11.23 5.06 12.07
C ALA A 82 9.94 5.75 11.59
N ARG A 83 9.33 6.56 12.46
CA ARG A 83 8.22 7.43 12.07
C ARG A 83 8.74 8.48 11.09
N THR A 84 7.99 8.74 10.02
CA THR A 84 8.36 9.79 9.06
C THR A 84 7.88 11.17 9.49
N GLY A 85 6.90 11.22 10.41
CA GLY A 85 6.16 12.43 10.77
C GLY A 85 4.92 12.65 9.90
N ASN A 86 4.76 11.88 8.82
CA ASN A 86 3.55 11.92 8.00
C ASN A 86 2.40 11.20 8.70
N THR A 87 1.21 11.75 8.53
CA THR A 87 -0.04 11.16 8.99
C THR A 87 -1.11 11.28 7.92
N SER A 88 -2.02 10.32 7.89
CA SER A 88 -3.14 10.25 6.95
C SER A 88 -4.41 9.86 7.71
N ALA A 89 -5.58 10.31 7.23
CA ALA A 89 -6.84 9.79 7.74
C ALA A 89 -7.01 8.35 7.23
N TYR A 90 -7.50 7.45 8.08
CA TYR A 90 -7.81 6.10 7.63
C TYR A 90 -9.07 6.14 6.77
N GLU A 91 -8.95 5.82 5.50
CA GLU A 91 -10.04 5.97 4.51
C GLU A 91 -11.32 5.20 4.89
N LEU A 92 -11.21 4.05 5.54
CA LEU A 92 -12.38 3.27 5.99
C LEU A 92 -13.01 3.79 7.29
N ASN A 93 -12.32 4.66 8.03
CA ASN A 93 -12.86 5.36 9.19
C ASN A 93 -12.08 6.66 9.42
N LEU A 94 -12.63 7.77 8.91
CA LEU A 94 -12.00 9.10 8.96
C LEU A 94 -11.78 9.64 10.38
N SER A 95 -12.39 9.04 11.41
CA SER A 95 -12.12 9.39 12.81
C SER A 95 -10.81 8.80 13.35
N LYS A 96 -10.10 7.98 12.54
CA LYS A 96 -8.85 7.32 12.89
C LYS A 96 -7.72 7.90 12.06
N THR A 97 -6.59 8.16 12.72
CA THR A 97 -5.37 8.58 12.04
C THR A 97 -4.41 7.41 11.89
N LEU A 98 -3.73 7.36 10.75
CA LEU A 98 -2.60 6.49 10.46
C LEU A 98 -1.31 7.30 10.58
N ILE A 99 -0.29 6.68 11.16
CA ILE A 99 1.08 7.18 11.21
C ILE A 99 1.90 6.37 10.21
N GLU A 100 2.63 7.07 9.35
CA GLU A 100 3.56 6.43 8.43
C GLU A 100 4.89 6.11 9.15
N MET A 101 5.39 4.91 8.90
CA MET A 101 6.69 4.45 9.37
C MET A 101 7.46 3.77 8.23
N THR A 102 8.77 3.98 8.20
CA THR A 102 9.63 3.45 7.13
C THR A 102 10.86 2.73 7.66
N LYS A 103 11.37 1.80 6.86
CA LYS A 103 12.61 1.04 7.11
C LYS A 103 13.35 0.80 5.80
N LEU A 104 14.66 1.01 5.78
CA LEU A 104 15.50 0.63 4.62
C LEU A 104 15.68 -0.89 4.55
N LEU A 105 15.68 -1.43 3.33
CA LEU A 105 15.92 -2.84 3.01
C LEU A 105 17.42 -3.19 2.95
#